data_AF-A0A3A5UQV1-F1
#
_entry.id   AF-A0A3A5UQV1-F1
#
_cell.length_a   1.000
_cell.length_b   1.000
_cell.length_c   1.000
_cell.angle_alpha   90.00
_cell.angle_beta   90.00
_cell.angle_gamma   90.00
#
_symmetry.space_group_name_H-M   'P 1'
#
loop_
_entity.id
_entity.type
_entity.pdbx_description
1 polymer ?
#
loop_
_entity_poly.entity_id
_entity_poly.type
_entity_poly.pdbx_seq_one_letter_code
_entity_poly.pdbx_strand_id
1 'polypeptide(L)'
;ILGENCKGKIIGLEGPRSICCVDGIEKADVVLVPLEDGDRCEALIALGKEVLVIDLNPLSRTARKATVTIVDEVSRASKLLVEEVSIGENNEGFWDNDVVLIDALKIISNSVNRIK
;
A
#
# COMPACT_ATOMS: atom_id res chain seq x y z
N ILE A 1 -3.22 -21.20 -1.26
CA ILE A 1 -2.53 -19.96 -1.68
C ILE A 1 -3.11 -19.57 -3.03
N LEU A 2 -3.54 -18.32 -3.20
CA LEU A 2 -4.02 -17.79 -4.50
C LEU A 2 -2.82 -17.26 -5.31
N GLY A 3 -2.97 -17.08 -6.62
CA GLY A 3 -1.93 -16.50 -7.48
C GLY A 3 -1.41 -17.41 -8.59
N GLU A 4 -1.60 -18.73 -8.47
CA GLU A 4 -1.01 -19.72 -9.39
C GLU A 4 -1.79 -19.87 -10.70
N ASN A 5 -3.12 -20.02 -10.61
CA ASN A 5 -4.02 -20.19 -11.75
C ASN A 5 -5.10 -19.10 -11.76
N CYS A 6 -4.67 -17.86 -11.95
CA CYS A 6 -5.53 -16.70 -11.93
C CYS A 6 -6.24 -16.49 -13.29
N LYS A 7 -7.56 -16.30 -13.23
CA LYS A 7 -8.42 -16.03 -14.41
C LYS A 7 -9.10 -14.66 -14.37
N GLY A 8 -8.87 -13.92 -13.30
CA GLY A 8 -9.42 -12.59 -13.08
C GLY A 8 -8.60 -11.49 -13.73
N LYS A 9 -9.17 -10.29 -13.79
CA LYS A 9 -8.51 -9.14 -14.44
C LYS A 9 -8.79 -7.82 -13.72
N ILE A 10 -7.72 -7.06 -13.50
CA ILE A 10 -7.78 -5.66 -13.09
C ILE A 10 -8.11 -4.83 -14.35
N ILE A 11 -9.35 -4.36 -14.43
CA ILE A 11 -9.81 -3.52 -15.55
C ILE A 11 -9.05 -2.18 -15.50
N GLY A 12 -8.66 -1.66 -16.68
CA GLY A 12 -7.86 -0.43 -16.80
C GLY A 12 -6.35 -0.64 -16.79
N LEU A 13 -5.88 -1.89 -16.59
CA LEU A 13 -4.49 -2.28 -16.71
C LEU A 13 -4.33 -3.31 -17.84
N GLU A 14 -3.21 -3.23 -18.57
CA GLU A 14 -2.91 -4.12 -19.70
C GLU A 14 -1.81 -5.14 -19.40
N GLY A 15 -1.77 -6.19 -20.21
CA GLY A 15 -0.73 -7.22 -20.17
C GLY A 15 -0.76 -8.08 -18.90
N PRO A 16 0.35 -8.79 -18.61
CA PRO A 16 0.44 -9.73 -17.48
C PRO A 16 0.16 -9.09 -16.12
N ARG A 17 0.46 -7.79 -15.95
CA ARG A 17 0.23 -7.05 -14.71
C ARG A 17 -1.25 -6.94 -14.33
N SER A 18 -2.14 -7.04 -15.33
CA SER A 18 -3.59 -7.00 -15.14
C SER A 18 -4.17 -8.30 -14.59
N ILE A 19 -3.44 -9.41 -14.64
CA ILE A 19 -3.95 -10.72 -14.22
C ILE A 19 -4.04 -10.74 -12.69
N CYS A 20 -5.20 -11.16 -12.18
CA CYS A 20 -5.41 -11.39 -10.76
C CYS A 20 -6.36 -12.57 -10.53
N CYS A 21 -6.50 -13.01 -9.28
CA CYS A 21 -7.37 -14.13 -8.97
C CYS A 21 -8.77 -13.63 -8.62
N VAL A 22 -9.79 -14.26 -9.22
CA VAL A 22 -11.21 -13.92 -9.03
C VAL A 22 -11.59 -13.99 -7.55
N ASP A 23 -11.17 -15.05 -6.86
CA ASP A 23 -11.42 -15.23 -5.43
C ASP A 23 -10.44 -14.48 -4.51
N GLY A 24 -9.59 -13.62 -5.09
CA GLY A 24 -8.63 -12.78 -4.36
C GLY A 24 -8.88 -11.31 -4.67
N ILE A 25 -7.87 -10.66 -5.26
CA ILE A 25 -7.87 -9.21 -5.55
C ILE A 25 -9.14 -8.74 -6.25
N GLU A 26 -9.73 -9.54 -7.16
CA GLU A 26 -10.93 -9.10 -7.89
C GLU A 26 -12.14 -8.89 -6.96
N LYS A 27 -12.40 -9.83 -6.03
CA LYS A 27 -13.48 -9.75 -5.04
C LYS A 27 -13.15 -8.92 -3.80
N ALA A 28 -11.87 -8.70 -3.51
CA ALA A 28 -11.44 -7.96 -2.32
C ALA A 28 -11.94 -6.51 -2.35
N ASP A 29 -12.46 -6.04 -1.22
CA ASP A 29 -12.74 -4.64 -0.90
C ASP A 29 -11.45 -3.89 -0.52
N VAL A 30 -10.56 -4.57 0.22
CA VAL A 30 -9.30 -4.04 0.73
C VAL A 30 -8.12 -4.92 0.30
N VAL A 31 -7.01 -4.32 -0.14
CA VAL A 31 -5.80 -5.05 -0.55
C VAL A 31 -4.53 -4.43 0.04
N LEU A 32 -3.69 -5.28 0.66
CA LEU A 32 -2.33 -4.91 1.06
C LEU A 32 -1.33 -5.36 -0.01
N VAL A 33 -0.65 -4.39 -0.63
CA VAL A 33 0.30 -4.62 -1.74
C VAL A 33 1.64 -3.92 -1.46
N PRO A 34 2.56 -4.57 -0.73
CA PRO A 34 3.89 -4.02 -0.48
C PRO A 34 4.71 -3.93 -1.77
N LEU A 35 5.53 -2.88 -1.92
CA LEU A 35 6.43 -2.69 -3.07
C LEU A 35 5.71 -2.75 -4.44
N GLU A 36 4.48 -2.22 -4.51
CA GLU A 36 3.60 -2.33 -5.69
C GLU A 36 3.95 -1.33 -6.79
N ASP A 37 3.65 -1.72 -8.03
CA ASP A 37 3.76 -0.89 -9.22
C ASP A 37 2.68 0.22 -9.26
N GLY A 38 3.09 1.42 -9.65
CA GLY A 38 2.22 2.61 -9.61
C GLY A 38 0.99 2.49 -10.51
N ASP A 39 1.12 1.93 -11.71
CA ASP A 39 -0.03 1.77 -12.63
C ASP A 39 -1.05 0.78 -12.07
N ARG A 40 -0.56 -0.29 -11.42
CA ARG A 40 -1.41 -1.29 -10.80
C ARG A 40 -2.13 -0.75 -9.56
N CYS A 41 -1.46 0.03 -8.72
CA CYS A 41 -2.10 0.75 -7.62
C CYS A 41 -3.20 1.69 -8.10
N GLU A 42 -2.91 2.54 -9.11
CA GLU A 42 -3.89 3.46 -9.69
C GLU A 42 -5.11 2.73 -10.26
N ALA A 43 -4.91 1.59 -10.94
CA ALA A 43 -6.02 0.79 -11.46
C ALA A 43 -6.88 0.17 -10.34
N LEU A 44 -6.27 -0.31 -9.25
CA LEU A 44 -7.00 -0.85 -8.10
C LEU A 44 -7.85 0.23 -7.40
N ILE A 45 -7.28 1.42 -7.21
CA ILE A 45 -7.99 2.59 -6.67
C ILE A 45 -9.14 3.00 -7.58
N ALA A 46 -8.95 3.02 -8.91
CA ALA A 46 -10.00 3.35 -9.87
C ALA A 46 -11.16 2.33 -9.85
N LEU A 47 -10.92 1.10 -9.41
CA LEU A 47 -11.94 0.07 -9.17
C LEU A 47 -12.63 0.20 -7.81
N GLY A 48 -12.34 1.25 -7.04
CA GLY A 48 -12.97 1.52 -5.76
C GLY A 48 -12.46 0.63 -4.62
N LYS A 49 -11.30 -0.01 -4.79
CA LYS A 49 -10.68 -0.81 -3.73
C LYS A 49 -9.90 0.09 -2.80
N GLU A 50 -9.87 -0.23 -1.51
CA GLU A 50 -8.90 0.36 -0.61
C GLU A 50 -7.55 -0.32 -0.79
N VAL A 51 -6.52 0.48 -1.06
CA VAL A 51 -5.18 -0.02 -1.35
C VAL A 51 -4.24 0.43 -0.24
N LEU A 52 -3.71 -0.55 0.50
CA LEU A 52 -2.72 -0.35 1.55
C LEU A 52 -1.36 -0.72 0.99
N VAL A 53 -0.38 0.15 1.16
CA VAL A 53 0.96 -0.02 0.60
C VAL A 53 2.00 0.14 1.70
N ILE A 54 3.06 -0.67 1.61
CA ILE A 54 4.32 -0.42 2.31
C ILE A 54 5.34 -0.01 1.25
N ASP A 55 5.86 1.22 1.36
CA ASP A 55 6.82 1.79 0.42
C ASP A 55 7.78 2.72 1.17
N LEU A 56 9.09 2.53 0.96
CA LEU A 56 10.12 3.37 1.56
C LEU A 56 10.12 4.80 1.01
N ASN A 57 9.60 5.01 -0.20
CA ASN A 57 9.62 6.28 -0.88
C ASN A 57 8.27 7.01 -0.76
N PRO A 58 8.14 8.04 0.11
CA PRO A 58 6.89 8.78 0.25
C PRO A 58 6.52 9.60 -1.00
N LEU A 59 7.43 9.75 -1.97
CA LEU A 59 7.20 10.47 -3.23
C LEU A 59 6.79 9.56 -4.39
N SER A 60 6.76 8.23 -4.19
CA SER A 60 6.43 7.31 -5.27
C SER A 60 5.00 7.56 -5.79
N ARG A 61 4.73 7.13 -7.02
CA ARG A 61 3.36 7.19 -7.56
C ARG A 61 2.43 6.33 -6.72
N THR A 62 2.89 5.14 -6.34
CA THR A 62 2.17 4.19 -5.49
C THR A 62 1.80 4.81 -4.15
N ALA A 63 2.77 5.37 -3.42
CA ALA A 63 2.59 5.96 -2.10
C ALA A 63 1.55 7.10 -2.08
N ARG A 64 1.59 7.97 -3.10
CA ARG A 64 0.68 9.11 -3.24
C ARG A 64 -0.72 8.74 -3.71
N LYS A 65 -0.94 7.53 -4.23
CA LYS A 65 -2.23 7.09 -4.78
C LYS A 65 -2.94 6.09 -3.90
N ALA A 66 -2.19 5.35 -3.08
CA ALA A 66 -2.75 4.41 -2.11
C ALA A 66 -3.68 5.12 -1.10
N THR A 67 -4.63 4.35 -0.57
CA THR A 67 -5.53 4.78 0.51
C THR A 67 -4.77 4.95 1.82
N VAL A 68 -3.82 4.05 2.07
CA VAL A 68 -2.94 4.04 3.25
C VAL A 68 -1.53 3.72 2.78
N THR A 69 -0.57 4.59 3.09
CA THR A 69 0.85 4.32 2.87
C THR A 69 1.59 4.24 4.20
N ILE A 70 2.25 3.10 4.41
CA ILE A 70 3.22 2.89 5.49
C ILE A 70 4.61 3.18 4.90
N VAL A 71 5.20 4.30 5.33
CA VAL A 71 6.54 4.71 4.88
C VAL A 71 7.61 4.01 5.73
N ASP A 72 7.86 2.75 5.42
CA ASP A 72 8.73 1.86 6.20
C ASP A 72 9.34 0.75 5.31
N GLU A 73 10.32 0.01 5.83
CA GLU A 73 10.86 -1.19 5.20
C GLU A 73 9.90 -2.37 5.42
N VAL A 74 9.65 -3.16 4.36
CA VAL A 74 8.61 -4.18 4.35
C VAL A 74 8.70 -5.19 5.49
N SER A 75 9.91 -5.64 5.84
CA SER A 75 10.11 -6.64 6.89
C SER A 75 9.83 -6.09 8.28
N ARG A 76 10.22 -4.84 8.56
CA ARG A 76 9.92 -4.16 9.83
C ARG A 76 8.43 -3.87 9.95
N ALA A 77 7.83 -3.27 8.93
CA ALA A 77 6.40 -2.99 8.89
C ALA A 77 5.55 -4.26 9.09
N SER A 78 5.89 -5.34 8.38
CA SER A 78 5.13 -6.60 8.47
C SER A 78 5.14 -7.21 9.87
N LYS A 79 6.27 -7.10 10.60
CA LYS A 79 6.36 -7.57 11.99
C LYS A 79 5.47 -6.75 12.91
N LEU A 80 5.55 -5.43 12.83
CA LEU A 80 4.75 -4.52 13.63
C LEU A 80 3.25 -4.66 13.35
N LEU A 81 2.87 -4.86 12.08
CA LEU A 81 1.48 -5.12 11.71
C LEU A 81 0.93 -6.40 12.36
N VAL A 82 1.72 -7.48 12.39
CA VAL A 82 1.30 -8.72 13.05
C VAL A 82 1.15 -8.53 14.56
N GLU A 83 2.08 -7.80 15.18
CA GLU A 83 2.00 -7.45 16.61
C GLU A 83 0.74 -6.64 16.91
N GLU A 84 0.48 -5.58 16.15
CA GLU A 84 -0.68 -4.69 16.33
C GLU A 84 -2.02 -5.43 16.16
N VAL A 85 -2.15 -6.23 15.09
CA VAL A 85 -3.36 -7.02 14.85
C VAL A 85 -3.57 -8.07 15.94
N SER A 86 -2.51 -8.58 16.55
CA SER A 86 -2.60 -9.56 17.65
C SER A 86 -3.08 -8.93 18.96
N ILE A 87 -2.83 -7.63 19.18
CA ILE A 87 -3.36 -6.87 20.31
C ILE A 87 -4.88 -6.69 20.13
N GLY A 88 -5.33 -6.42 18.91
CA GLY A 88 -6.75 -6.38 18.56
C GLY A 88 -7.52 -5.18 19.10
N GLU A 89 -6.81 -4.10 19.44
CA GLU A 89 -7.44 -2.82 19.81
C GLU A 89 -7.91 -2.09 18.55
N ASN A 90 -9.21 -1.80 18.48
CA ASN A 90 -9.76 -0.95 17.44
C ASN A 90 -9.74 0.50 17.94
N ASN A 91 -8.71 1.23 17.51
CA ASN A 91 -8.64 2.67 17.71
C ASN A 91 -9.20 3.37 16.47
N GLU A 92 -10.47 3.75 16.53
CA GLU A 92 -11.05 4.61 15.50
C GLU A 92 -10.40 5.99 15.57
N GLY A 93 -9.97 6.50 14.43
CA GLY A 93 -9.28 7.78 14.34
C GLY A 93 -9.43 8.41 12.97
N PHE A 94 -9.17 9.72 12.91
CA PHE A 94 -9.06 10.41 11.64
C PHE A 94 -7.81 9.93 10.90
N TRP A 95 -7.96 9.54 9.63
CA TRP A 95 -6.88 9.14 8.76
C TRP A 95 -6.81 10.02 7.52
N ASP A 96 -5.61 10.49 7.18
CA ASP A 96 -5.31 11.22 5.95
C ASP A 96 -3.91 10.81 5.46
N ASN A 97 -3.86 10.14 4.30
CA ASN A 97 -2.61 9.65 3.73
C ASN A 97 -1.64 10.78 3.37
N ASP A 98 -2.14 11.93 2.89
CA ASP A 98 -1.29 13.05 2.50
C ASP A 98 -0.57 13.65 3.71
N VAL A 99 -1.25 13.70 4.87
CA VAL A 99 -0.64 14.12 6.14
C VAL A 99 0.52 13.20 6.51
N VAL A 100 0.33 11.88 6.41
CA VAL A 100 1.38 10.88 6.71
C VAL A 100 2.58 11.01 5.78
N LEU A 101 2.35 11.21 4.48
CA LEU A 101 3.42 11.40 3.49
C LEU A 101 4.20 12.70 3.73
N ILE A 102 3.50 13.79 4.05
CA ILE A 102 4.12 15.07 4.41
C ILE A 102 4.99 14.91 5.66
N ASP A 103 4.51 14.18 6.67
CA ASP A 103 5.25 13.98 7.90
C ASP A 103 6.49 13.10 7.69
N ALA A 104 6.39 12.05 6.87
CA ALA A 104 7.54 11.26 6.44
C ALA A 104 8.60 12.14 5.74
N LEU A 105 8.17 13.04 4.84
CA LEU A 105 9.07 13.98 4.17
C LEU A 105 9.72 14.98 5.13
N LYS A 106 9.00 15.48 6.13
CA LYS A 106 9.58 16.35 7.18
C LYS A 106 10.66 15.60 7.96
N ILE A 107 10.42 14.34 8.33
CA ILE A 107 11.41 13.50 9.03
C ILE A 107 12.66 13.32 8.17
N ILE A 108 12.50 12.97 6.89
CA ILE A 108 13.62 12.83 5.95
C ILE A 108 14.37 14.15 5.79
N SER A 109 13.67 15.27 5.56
CA SER A 109 14.29 16.59 5.41
C SER A 109 15.08 17.00 6.66
N ASN A 110 14.52 16.81 7.85
CA ASN A 110 15.21 17.10 9.11
C ASN A 110 16.45 16.21 9.33
N SER A 111 16.47 15.02 8.75
CA SER A 111 17.60 14.09 8.84
C SER A 111 18.82 14.55 8.03
N VAL A 112 18.63 15.38 7.00
CA VAL A 112 19.72 15.93 6.17
C VAL A 112 20.74 16.66 7.03
N ASN A 113 20.29 17.41 8.03
CA ASN A 113 21.15 18.16 8.95
C ASN A 113 21.96 17.27 9.92
N ARG A 114 21.74 15.95 9.91
CA ARG A 114 22.45 14.99 10.78
C ARG A 114 23.67 14.37 10.09
N ILE A 115 23.78 14.52 8.78
CA ILE A 115 24.93 14.05 8.00
C ILE A 115 26.03 15.12 8.14
N LYS A 116 27.15 14.75 8.77
CA LYS A 116 28.37 15.57 8.88
C LYS A 116 29.39 15.20 7.82
#